data_AF-A0A1B3Z5U5-F1
#
_entry.id   AF-A0A1B3Z5U5-F1
#
_cell.length_a   1.000
_cell.length_b   1.000
_cell.length_c   1.000
_cell.angle_alpha   90.00
_cell.angle_beta   90.00
_cell.angle_gamma   90.00
#
_symmetry.space_group_name_H-M   'P 1'
#
loop_
_entity.id
_entity.type
_entity.pdbx_description
1 polymer ?
#
loop_
_entity_poly.entity_id
_entity_poly.type
_entity_poly.pdbx_seq_one_letter_code
_entity_poly.pdbx_strand_id
1 'polypeptide(L)'
;MTDTATDLLSPSPSTAEDPRRLARRNFLRTTGQMTVAASGLALLSACGGGSDNSGGTPTPTPTPTSTDTSAIINADALNLALNFAYLQAQFFAFATTGANISAIADTPAHPGGGAALLTGTGQQGTVTGGRAVSFANPIIAQYAREIAADDLAHLAFLRSALGGSAVAMPSLNIDGGASGAFSTFARAAGYVASGATFDPYASDLNFLLAAFIFKDVAVTAYKGVATLLSSTLTLDAVAGLLTTQAYHAALIRTTLYTMGQGTAVGQFSNARDVFDGSVDIDQGITGTGTTANIVPADAQGRVYTRTAGQVLNVAYQNSAAVTSGGFLPNGANGNIKTSAASNA
;
A
#
# COMPACT_ATOMS: atom_id res chain seq x y z
N MET A 1 5.98 -8.58 35.05
CA MET A 1 7.12 -7.83 34.50
C MET A 1 7.69 -8.65 33.36
N THR A 2 7.79 -8.03 32.17
CA THR A 2 8.52 -8.42 30.94
C THR A 2 8.13 -9.77 30.31
N ASP A 3 7.76 -9.93 29.04
CA ASP A 3 8.01 -9.13 27.84
C ASP A 3 7.09 -9.67 26.71
N THR A 4 6.22 -8.85 26.11
CA THR A 4 5.22 -9.24 25.09
C THR A 4 5.61 -8.82 23.66
N ALA A 5 6.89 -8.57 23.41
CA ALA A 5 7.40 -8.09 22.12
C ALA A 5 8.09 -9.16 21.25
N THR A 6 8.18 -10.41 21.69
CA THR A 6 9.10 -11.42 21.11
C THR A 6 8.44 -12.54 20.29
N ASP A 7 7.11 -12.63 20.20
CA ASP A 7 6.43 -13.69 19.43
C ASP A 7 6.37 -13.43 17.90
N LEU A 8 6.97 -12.34 17.46
CA LEU A 8 7.37 -12.11 16.06
C LEU A 8 8.80 -12.57 15.76
N LEU A 9 9.54 -13.11 16.74
CA LEU A 9 11.01 -13.10 16.71
C LEU A 9 11.76 -14.40 17.08
N SER A 10 11.12 -15.54 17.36
CA SER A 10 11.83 -16.86 17.35
C SER A 10 10.90 -18.08 17.29
N PRO A 11 11.37 -19.25 16.80
CA PRO A 11 10.48 -20.27 16.24
C PRO A 11 9.94 -21.26 17.26
N SER A 12 8.61 -21.28 17.46
CA SER A 12 7.88 -22.46 17.95
C SER A 12 7.13 -23.12 16.77
N PRO A 13 6.75 -24.40 16.82
CA PRO A 13 6.67 -25.31 15.66
C PRO A 13 5.53 -25.06 14.64
N SER A 14 5.01 -23.84 14.55
CA SER A 14 4.22 -23.33 13.43
C SER A 14 4.96 -22.29 12.57
N THR A 15 6.21 -21.94 12.90
CA THR A 15 7.03 -20.92 12.21
C THR A 15 7.93 -21.49 11.10
N ALA A 16 7.41 -22.33 10.22
CA ALA A 16 7.94 -22.31 8.88
C ALA A 16 7.15 -21.21 8.15
N GLU A 17 7.77 -20.06 7.85
CA GLU A 17 7.37 -19.36 6.64
C GLU A 17 7.25 -20.43 5.56
N ASP A 18 6.07 -20.62 4.96
CA ASP A 18 5.80 -21.70 4.02
C ASP A 18 7.02 -21.82 3.08
N PRO A 19 7.75 -22.95 3.06
CA PRO A 19 8.96 -23.11 2.25
C PRO A 19 8.72 -22.74 0.78
N ARG A 20 7.48 -22.85 0.30
CA ARG A 20 7.07 -22.43 -1.04
C ARG A 20 6.96 -20.91 -1.20
N ARG A 21 6.61 -20.16 -0.16
CA ARG A 21 6.65 -18.68 -0.13
C ARG A 21 8.08 -18.17 -0.09
N LEU A 22 8.93 -18.78 0.75
CA LEU A 22 10.37 -18.50 0.77
C LEU A 22 11.04 -18.78 -0.58
N ALA A 23 10.71 -19.90 -1.22
CA ALA A 23 11.21 -20.25 -2.54
C ALA A 23 10.75 -19.27 -3.64
N ARG A 24 9.48 -18.81 -3.60
CA ARG A 24 8.97 -17.76 -4.51
C ARG A 24 9.65 -16.42 -4.30
N ARG A 25 9.90 -16.02 -3.04
CA ARG A 25 10.63 -14.79 -2.67
C ARG A 25 12.08 -14.83 -3.12
N ASN A 26 12.74 -15.99 -2.99
CA ASN A 26 14.10 -16.16 -3.48
C ASN A 26 14.15 -16.18 -5.02
N PHE A 27 13.16 -16.79 -5.68
CA PHE A 27 13.03 -16.75 -7.14
C PHE A 27 12.94 -15.31 -7.65
N LEU A 28 11.99 -14.50 -7.16
CA LEU A 28 11.84 -13.09 -7.58
C LEU A 28 13.07 -12.23 -7.26
N ARG A 29 13.77 -12.49 -6.14
CA ARG A 29 15.04 -11.81 -5.81
C ARG A 29 16.20 -12.24 -6.71
N THR A 30 16.21 -13.48 -7.20
CA THR A 30 17.25 -14.00 -8.10
C THR A 30 17.00 -13.56 -9.54
N THR A 31 15.74 -13.39 -9.95
CA THR A 31 15.38 -12.91 -11.30
C THR A 31 15.31 -11.38 -11.39
N GLY A 32 15.04 -10.68 -10.28
CA GLY A 32 14.93 -9.21 -10.20
C GLY A 32 16.25 -8.46 -9.96
N GLN A 33 17.38 -9.16 -9.79
CA GLN A 33 18.73 -8.58 -9.67
C GLN A 33 19.42 -8.35 -11.03
N MET A 34 18.65 -8.26 -12.12
CA MET A 34 19.15 -7.67 -13.36
C MET A 34 19.06 -6.15 -13.21
N THR A 35 20.14 -5.58 -12.66
CA THR A 35 20.47 -4.15 -12.66
C THR A 35 19.87 -3.45 -13.88
N VAL A 36 18.93 -2.52 -13.65
CA VAL A 36 18.61 -1.47 -14.61
C VAL A 36 19.82 -0.54 -14.65
N ALA A 37 20.84 -0.94 -15.40
CA ALA A 37 21.88 -0.05 -15.88
C ALA A 37 21.29 0.75 -17.06
N ALA A 38 20.37 1.66 -16.76
CA ALA A 38 19.99 2.71 -17.69
C ALA A 38 21.01 3.86 -17.59
N SER A 39 22.28 3.56 -17.88
CA SER A 39 23.33 4.55 -18.03
C SER A 39 24.47 3.99 -18.89
N GLY A 40 24.48 4.39 -20.16
CA GLY A 40 25.68 4.62 -20.99
C GLY A 40 26.72 3.49 -21.15
N LEU A 41 26.80 2.96 -22.38
CA LEU A 41 27.95 2.22 -22.91
C LEU A 41 29.30 2.92 -22.64
N ALA A 42 30.30 2.18 -22.14
CA ALA A 42 31.61 1.98 -22.79
C ALA A 42 32.61 1.29 -21.85
N LEU A 43 32.83 -0.02 -22.01
CA LEU A 43 34.12 -0.65 -21.72
C LEU A 43 34.53 -1.46 -22.95
N LEU A 44 34.96 -0.76 -24.00
CA LEU A 44 35.83 -1.37 -25.00
C LEU A 44 37.23 -1.44 -24.37
N SER A 45 37.65 -2.65 -24.00
CA SER A 45 39.07 -2.96 -23.78
C SER A 45 39.83 -2.75 -25.08
N ALA A 46 40.46 -1.59 -25.24
CA ALA A 46 41.48 -1.36 -26.25
C ALA A 46 42.86 -1.64 -25.62
N CYS A 47 43.35 -2.87 -25.82
CA CYS A 47 44.77 -3.17 -25.69
C CYS A 47 45.50 -2.59 -26.90
N GLY A 48 46.41 -1.65 -26.72
CA GLY A 48 47.25 -1.14 -27.81
C GLY A 48 48.26 -0.07 -27.42
N GLY A 49 49.51 -0.51 -27.20
CA GLY A 49 50.78 0.13 -27.60
C GLY A 49 51.04 1.60 -27.24
N GLY A 50 52.05 1.82 -26.39
CA GLY A 50 52.49 3.15 -25.97
C GLY A 50 53.23 3.97 -27.03
N SER A 51 53.30 5.27 -26.78
CA SER A 51 54.43 6.20 -27.02
C SER A 51 54.02 7.59 -26.49
N ASP A 52 54.98 8.27 -25.87
CA ASP A 52 54.83 9.53 -25.14
C ASP A 52 54.26 10.69 -25.97
N ASN A 53 53.28 11.42 -25.40
CA ASN A 53 53.16 12.87 -25.64
C ASN A 53 52.34 13.56 -24.54
N SER A 54 52.96 14.51 -23.82
CA SER A 54 52.29 15.37 -22.85
C SER A 54 51.51 16.48 -23.56
N GLY A 55 50.19 16.30 -23.69
CA GLY A 55 49.25 17.33 -24.10
C GLY A 55 48.00 17.24 -23.24
N GLY A 56 47.72 18.27 -22.43
CA GLY A 56 46.58 18.32 -21.52
C GLY A 56 45.27 18.12 -22.28
N THR A 57 44.65 16.97 -22.11
CA THR A 57 43.32 16.66 -22.65
C THR A 57 42.27 17.40 -21.81
N PRO A 58 41.39 18.22 -22.42
CA PRO A 58 40.31 18.83 -21.68
C PRO A 58 39.37 17.73 -21.19
N THR A 59 39.18 17.64 -19.87
CA THR A 59 38.20 16.74 -19.26
C THR A 59 36.81 17.13 -19.77
N PRO A 60 36.08 16.25 -20.50
CA PRO A 60 34.75 16.59 -20.97
C PRO A 60 33.83 16.81 -19.76
N THR A 61 33.22 17.99 -19.69
CA THR A 61 32.13 18.25 -18.75
C THR A 61 30.95 17.36 -19.12
N PRO A 62 30.41 16.52 -18.22
CA PRO A 62 29.27 15.68 -18.55
C PRO A 62 28.08 16.57 -18.87
N THR A 63 27.58 16.48 -20.10
CA THR A 63 26.29 17.06 -20.51
C THR A 63 25.20 16.48 -19.61
N PRO A 64 24.30 17.29 -19.01
CA PRO A 64 23.20 16.77 -18.22
C PRO A 64 22.34 15.84 -19.08
N THR A 65 22.32 14.56 -18.74
CA THR A 65 21.43 13.57 -19.36
C THR A 65 20.00 13.99 -19.09
N SER A 66 19.20 14.21 -20.14
CA SER A 66 17.77 14.47 -19.99
C SER A 66 17.11 13.30 -19.27
N THR A 67 16.49 13.57 -18.13
CA THR A 67 15.67 12.57 -17.43
C THR A 67 14.44 12.27 -18.29
N ASP A 68 14.24 10.99 -18.62
CA ASP A 68 13.07 10.54 -19.38
C ASP A 68 11.79 10.86 -18.59
N THR A 69 10.90 11.64 -19.19
CA THR A 69 9.58 11.99 -18.64
C THR A 69 8.80 10.75 -18.21
N SER A 70 8.96 9.63 -18.92
CA SER A 70 8.30 8.36 -18.58
C SER A 70 8.83 7.77 -17.27
N ALA A 71 10.13 7.90 -17.00
CA ALA A 71 10.73 7.44 -15.76
C ALA A 71 10.26 8.29 -14.56
N ILE A 72 10.06 9.61 -14.76
CA ILE A 72 9.51 10.51 -13.75
C ILE A 72 8.06 10.13 -13.42
N ILE A 73 7.22 9.94 -14.44
CA ILE A 73 5.80 9.55 -14.27
C ILE A 73 5.70 8.21 -13.54
N ASN A 74 6.54 7.22 -13.90
CA ASN A 74 6.57 5.93 -13.22
C ASN A 74 6.95 6.08 -11.74
N ALA A 75 7.98 6.88 -11.42
CA ALA A 75 8.41 7.10 -10.04
C ALA A 75 7.34 7.81 -9.21
N ASP A 76 6.64 8.79 -9.78
CA ASP A 76 5.54 9.50 -9.11
C ASP A 76 4.35 8.58 -8.82
N ALA A 77 3.96 7.74 -9.79
CA ALA A 77 2.88 6.76 -9.62
C ALA A 77 3.23 5.68 -8.58
N LEU A 78 4.48 5.20 -8.59
CA LEU A 78 4.96 4.24 -7.59
C LEU A 78 5.10 4.87 -6.20
N ASN A 79 5.51 6.13 -6.10
CA ASN A 79 5.55 6.85 -4.82
C ASN A 79 4.14 7.09 -4.26
N LEU A 80 3.13 7.35 -5.11
CA LEU A 80 1.74 7.34 -4.67
C LEU A 80 1.38 5.98 -4.07
N ALA A 81 1.63 4.88 -4.79
CA ALA A 81 1.38 3.53 -4.28
C ALA A 81 2.13 3.25 -2.96
N LEU A 82 3.35 3.76 -2.81
CA LEU A 82 4.17 3.61 -1.61
C LEU A 82 3.52 4.29 -0.38
N ASN A 83 2.92 5.48 -0.52
CA ASN A 83 2.17 6.11 0.57
C ASN A 83 1.02 5.21 1.09
N PHE A 84 0.30 4.55 0.19
CA PHE A 84 -0.78 3.63 0.57
C PHE A 84 -0.27 2.30 1.11
N ALA A 85 0.88 1.82 0.62
CA ALA A 85 1.55 0.65 1.17
C ALA A 85 1.99 0.90 2.63
N TYR A 86 2.49 2.10 2.94
CA TYR A 86 2.77 2.50 4.33
C TYR A 86 1.52 2.44 5.21
N LEU A 87 0.42 3.05 4.77
CA LEU A 87 -0.84 3.08 5.50
C LEU A 87 -1.34 1.66 5.81
N GLN A 88 -1.38 0.80 4.80
CA GLN A 88 -1.85 -0.57 4.94
C GLN A 88 -0.92 -1.39 5.82
N ALA A 89 0.38 -1.40 5.53
CA ALA A 89 1.34 -2.19 6.28
C ALA A 89 1.34 -1.80 7.76
N GLN A 90 1.22 -0.49 8.09
CA GLN A 90 1.13 -0.06 9.48
C GLN A 90 -0.18 -0.50 10.13
N PHE A 91 -1.32 -0.31 9.45
CA PHE A 91 -2.61 -0.75 9.97
C PHE A 91 -2.61 -2.25 10.29
N PHE A 92 -2.19 -3.09 9.35
CA PHE A 92 -2.19 -4.55 9.54
C PHE A 92 -1.11 -5.02 10.52
N ALA A 93 0.06 -4.35 10.60
CA ALA A 93 1.07 -4.63 11.62
C ALA A 93 0.52 -4.34 13.03
N PHE A 94 -0.09 -3.16 13.25
CA PHE A 94 -0.73 -2.85 14.52
C PHE A 94 -1.86 -3.83 14.82
N ALA A 95 -2.75 -4.10 13.86
CA ALA A 95 -3.89 -4.99 14.07
C ALA A 95 -3.48 -6.41 14.48
N THR A 96 -2.35 -6.92 13.96
CA THR A 96 -1.91 -8.30 14.23
C THR A 96 -0.94 -8.43 15.40
N THR A 97 -0.20 -7.37 15.75
CA THR A 97 0.92 -7.44 16.69
C THR A 97 0.87 -6.40 17.79
N GLY A 98 0.09 -5.33 17.61
CA GLY A 98 0.08 -4.16 18.48
C GLY A 98 1.30 -3.25 18.33
N ALA A 99 2.19 -3.53 17.38
CA ALA A 99 3.43 -2.79 17.19
C ALA A 99 3.51 -2.14 15.80
N ASN A 100 4.33 -1.08 15.74
CA ASN A 100 4.72 -0.40 14.51
C ASN A 100 5.65 -1.30 13.68
N ILE A 101 5.65 -1.15 12.36
CA ILE A 101 6.63 -1.77 11.45
C ILE A 101 8.07 -1.55 11.91
N SER A 102 8.41 -0.41 12.53
CA SER A 102 9.77 -0.15 13.02
C SER A 102 10.27 -1.18 14.04
N ALA A 103 9.38 -1.95 14.69
CA ALA A 103 9.73 -3.02 15.62
C ALA A 103 10.15 -4.32 14.90
N ILE A 104 9.97 -4.43 13.59
CA ILE A 104 10.39 -5.59 12.81
C ILE A 104 11.91 -5.66 12.79
N ALA A 105 12.43 -6.82 13.18
CA ALA A 105 13.86 -7.05 13.26
C ALA A 105 14.54 -7.09 11.89
N ASP A 106 15.84 -6.81 11.93
CA ASP A 106 16.71 -6.97 10.78
C ASP A 106 16.84 -8.45 10.40
N THR A 107 16.50 -8.76 9.15
CA THR A 107 16.56 -10.11 8.59
C THR A 107 17.01 -10.04 7.14
N PRO A 108 17.48 -11.15 6.54
CA PRO A 108 17.77 -11.18 5.10
C PRO A 108 16.54 -10.84 4.23
N ALA A 109 15.32 -11.04 4.74
CA ALA A 109 14.09 -10.63 4.07
C ALA A 109 13.85 -9.10 4.18
N HIS A 110 14.27 -8.48 5.28
CA HIS A 110 14.14 -7.06 5.60
C HIS A 110 15.48 -6.46 6.07
N PRO A 111 16.45 -6.24 5.15
CA PRO A 111 17.75 -5.67 5.53
C PRO A 111 17.59 -4.29 6.17
N GLY A 112 18.19 -4.09 7.35
CA GLY A 112 18.05 -2.88 8.16
C GLY A 112 16.76 -2.83 8.99
N GLY A 113 16.02 -3.93 9.04
CA GLY A 113 14.76 -4.06 9.77
C GLY A 113 13.64 -3.17 9.24
N GLY A 114 12.53 -3.12 9.99
CA GLY A 114 11.38 -2.33 9.58
C GLY A 114 11.63 -0.82 9.64
N ALA A 115 12.56 -0.34 10.46
CA ALA A 115 12.93 1.08 10.50
C ALA A 115 13.49 1.56 9.14
N ALA A 116 14.31 0.75 8.46
CA ALA A 116 14.82 1.06 7.12
C ALA A 116 13.72 1.13 6.06
N LEU A 117 12.54 0.53 6.32
CA LEU A 117 11.40 0.63 5.43
C LEU A 117 10.68 1.98 5.56
N LEU A 118 10.86 2.75 6.63
CA LEU A 118 10.10 3.98 6.88
C LEU A 118 10.78 5.27 6.39
N THR A 119 12.07 5.22 6.09
CA THR A 119 12.90 6.37 5.68
C THR A 119 12.75 6.71 4.21
N GLY A 120 13.25 7.84 3.73
CA GLY A 120 13.23 8.18 2.30
C GLY A 120 13.24 9.69 2.09
N THR A 121 12.82 10.12 0.89
CA THR A 121 12.67 11.54 0.57
C THR A 121 11.41 12.14 1.21
N GLY A 122 11.43 13.44 1.48
CA GLY A 122 10.34 14.13 2.20
C GLY A 122 10.42 13.93 3.72
N GLN A 123 9.44 14.49 4.43
CA GLN A 123 9.40 14.42 5.89
C GLN A 123 8.88 13.04 6.32
N GLN A 124 9.69 12.29 7.08
CA GLN A 124 9.20 11.08 7.75
C GLN A 124 8.23 11.48 8.86
N GLY A 125 7.02 10.92 8.81
CA GLY A 125 5.97 11.14 9.79
C GLY A 125 5.92 10.09 10.88
N THR A 126 4.87 10.19 11.70
CA THR A 126 4.54 9.24 12.76
C THR A 126 3.19 8.58 12.50
N VAL A 127 2.88 7.53 13.27
CA VAL A 127 1.57 6.88 13.25
C VAL A 127 0.79 7.30 14.48
N THR A 128 -0.45 7.75 14.29
CA THR A 128 -1.41 8.04 15.37
C THR A 128 -2.40 6.89 15.50
N GLY A 129 -2.62 6.41 16.71
CA GLY A 129 -3.46 5.25 17.00
C GLY A 129 -2.74 3.92 16.77
N GLY A 130 -3.52 2.85 16.60
CA GLY A 130 -3.01 1.51 16.41
C GLY A 130 -2.90 0.69 17.70
N ARG A 131 -3.50 -0.50 17.70
CA ARG A 131 -3.29 -1.54 18.71
C ARG A 131 -3.64 -2.91 18.13
N ALA A 132 -3.26 -3.98 18.83
CA ALA A 132 -3.65 -5.33 18.45
C ALA A 132 -5.18 -5.51 18.49
N VAL A 133 -5.72 -6.19 17.49
CA VAL A 133 -7.11 -6.66 17.49
C VAL A 133 -7.23 -7.82 18.46
N SER A 134 -8.28 -7.82 19.26
CA SER A 134 -8.65 -8.99 20.06
C SER A 134 -9.46 -9.97 19.21
N PHE A 135 -8.80 -10.68 18.29
CA PHE A 135 -9.47 -11.64 17.40
C PHE A 135 -10.13 -12.77 18.21
N ALA A 136 -11.44 -12.94 18.09
CA ALA A 136 -12.14 -14.08 18.64
C ALA A 136 -12.07 -15.29 17.71
N ASN A 137 -11.98 -15.06 16.40
CA ASN A 137 -11.87 -16.12 15.41
C ASN A 137 -10.40 -16.36 15.00
N PRO A 138 -9.80 -17.53 15.32
CA PRO A 138 -8.41 -17.82 14.99
C PRO A 138 -8.16 -17.91 13.47
N ILE A 139 -9.19 -18.16 12.65
CA ILE A 139 -9.07 -18.16 11.19
C ILE A 139 -8.95 -16.72 10.68
N ILE A 140 -9.76 -15.79 11.18
CA ILE A 140 -9.67 -14.37 10.81
C ILE A 140 -8.31 -13.80 11.26
N ALA A 141 -7.82 -14.19 12.43
CA ALA A 141 -6.48 -13.82 12.89
C ALA A 141 -5.37 -14.31 11.93
N GLN A 142 -5.52 -15.51 11.35
CA GLN A 142 -4.57 -16.04 10.35
C GLN A 142 -4.63 -15.24 9.04
N TYR A 143 -5.83 -14.92 8.56
CA TYR A 143 -6.02 -14.06 7.39
C TYR A 143 -5.37 -12.69 7.58
N ALA A 144 -5.58 -12.07 8.75
CA ALA A 144 -4.98 -10.78 9.09
C ALA A 144 -3.44 -10.84 9.06
N ARG A 145 -2.83 -11.91 9.61
CA ARG A 145 -1.38 -12.10 9.60
C ARG A 145 -0.82 -12.31 8.19
N GLU A 146 -1.52 -13.06 7.34
CA GLU A 146 -1.12 -13.22 5.95
C GLU A 146 -1.13 -11.89 5.20
N ILE A 147 -2.22 -11.12 5.35
CA ILE A 147 -2.34 -9.79 4.74
C ILE A 147 -1.24 -8.86 5.25
N ALA A 148 -0.95 -8.86 6.56
CA ALA A 148 0.11 -8.04 7.15
C ALA A 148 1.48 -8.36 6.56
N ALA A 149 1.80 -9.65 6.41
CA ALA A 149 3.07 -10.09 5.84
C ALA A 149 3.21 -9.71 4.36
N ASP A 150 2.14 -9.87 3.58
CA ASP A 150 2.12 -9.52 2.16
C ASP A 150 2.20 -8.00 1.96
N ASP A 151 1.53 -7.18 2.78
CA ASP A 151 1.63 -5.72 2.70
C ASP A 151 3.00 -5.19 3.10
N LEU A 152 3.67 -5.81 4.07
CA LEU A 152 5.06 -5.53 4.38
C LEU A 152 5.98 -5.86 3.19
N ALA A 153 5.73 -6.99 2.52
CA ALA A 153 6.47 -7.37 1.32
C ALA A 153 6.21 -6.41 0.15
N HIS A 154 4.97 -5.94 -0.04
CA HIS A 154 4.63 -4.91 -1.02
C HIS A 154 5.39 -3.61 -0.73
N LEU A 155 5.42 -3.18 0.54
CA LEU A 155 6.17 -2.01 0.98
C LEU A 155 7.67 -2.15 0.65
N ALA A 156 8.29 -3.27 1.02
CA ALA A 156 9.69 -3.53 0.74
C ALA A 156 9.99 -3.55 -0.77
N PHE A 157 9.10 -4.18 -1.56
CA PHE A 157 9.21 -4.22 -3.02
C PHE A 157 9.17 -2.82 -3.63
N LEU A 158 8.16 -2.00 -3.30
CA LEU A 158 8.01 -0.66 -3.85
C LEU A 158 9.22 0.21 -3.55
N ARG A 159 9.74 0.14 -2.32
CA ARG A 159 10.97 0.84 -1.94
C ARG A 159 12.17 0.38 -2.74
N SER A 160 12.32 -0.93 -2.94
CA SER A 160 13.40 -1.47 -3.77
C SER A 160 13.28 -1.01 -5.23
N ALA A 161 12.07 -0.95 -5.78
CA ALA A 161 11.82 -0.50 -7.15
C ALA A 161 12.09 1.01 -7.33
N LEU A 162 11.79 1.81 -6.30
CA LEU A 162 12.00 3.26 -6.29
C LEU A 162 13.44 3.67 -5.96
N GLY A 163 14.19 2.85 -5.22
CA GLY A 163 15.56 3.15 -4.80
C GLY A 163 15.65 4.48 -4.05
N GLY A 164 16.59 5.34 -4.43
CA GLY A 164 16.77 6.67 -3.83
C GLY A 164 15.59 7.63 -4.01
N SER A 165 14.67 7.33 -4.94
CA SER A 165 13.46 8.12 -5.18
C SER A 165 12.31 7.75 -4.24
N ALA A 166 12.46 6.72 -3.40
CA ALA A 166 11.42 6.30 -2.47
C ALA A 166 11.13 7.40 -1.44
N VAL A 167 9.87 7.76 -1.29
CA VAL A 167 9.43 8.68 -0.24
C VAL A 167 9.46 8.02 1.14
N ALA A 168 9.72 8.82 2.16
CA ALA A 168 9.55 8.42 3.55
C ALA A 168 8.07 8.20 3.88
N MET A 169 7.80 7.41 4.93
CA MET A 169 6.45 7.24 5.45
C MET A 169 5.83 8.60 5.81
N PRO A 170 4.66 8.97 5.27
CA PRO A 170 3.98 10.20 5.68
C PRO A 170 3.44 10.07 7.12
N SER A 171 2.88 11.15 7.67
CA SER A 171 2.14 11.02 8.93
C SER A 171 0.84 10.25 8.66
N LEU A 172 0.57 9.23 9.47
CA LEU A 172 -0.58 8.35 9.33
C LEU A 172 -1.52 8.50 10.52
N ASN A 173 -2.83 8.48 10.27
CA ASN A 173 -3.86 8.41 11.30
C ASN A 173 -4.66 7.12 11.12
N ILE A 174 -4.38 6.11 11.93
CA ILE A 174 -5.12 4.84 11.99
C ILE A 174 -5.90 4.72 13.30
N ASP A 175 -6.18 5.85 13.95
CA ASP A 175 -6.88 5.90 15.22
C ASP A 175 -8.38 5.61 15.07
N GLY A 176 -8.90 4.89 16.07
CA GLY A 176 -10.31 4.55 16.24
C GLY A 176 -11.03 5.39 17.31
N GLY A 177 -10.33 6.34 17.93
CA GLY A 177 -10.90 7.28 18.88
C GLY A 177 -11.88 8.29 18.25
N ALA A 178 -12.44 9.20 19.04
CA ALA A 178 -13.51 10.11 18.61
C ALA A 178 -13.10 11.07 17.47
N SER A 179 -11.82 11.44 17.43
CA SER A 179 -11.20 12.23 16.35
C SER A 179 -10.40 11.37 15.36
N GLY A 180 -10.43 10.04 15.53
CA GLY A 180 -9.69 9.10 14.69
C GLY A 180 -10.23 9.00 13.27
N ALA A 181 -9.35 8.73 12.32
CA ALA A 181 -9.71 8.64 10.91
C ALA A 181 -10.76 7.55 10.64
N PHE A 182 -10.73 6.43 11.37
CA PHE A 182 -11.72 5.37 11.23
C PHE A 182 -13.10 5.78 11.74
N SER A 183 -13.17 6.52 12.86
CA SER A 183 -14.43 7.08 13.35
C SER A 183 -15.01 8.12 12.39
N THR A 184 -14.17 8.96 11.78
CA THR A 184 -14.62 9.91 10.75
C THR A 184 -15.21 9.18 9.54
N PHE A 185 -14.53 8.14 9.06
CA PHE A 185 -15.02 7.31 7.97
C PHE A 185 -16.36 6.62 8.31
N ALA A 186 -16.45 5.97 9.48
CA ALA A 186 -17.66 5.26 9.90
C ALA A 186 -18.86 6.18 10.12
N ARG A 187 -18.62 7.44 10.52
CA ARG A 187 -19.66 8.48 10.61
C ARG A 187 -20.12 8.91 9.22
N ALA A 188 -19.20 9.11 8.28
CA ALA A 188 -19.54 9.41 6.88
C ALA A 188 -20.35 8.27 6.24
N ALA A 189 -20.06 7.01 6.61
CA ALA A 189 -20.83 5.84 6.21
C ALA A 189 -22.22 5.75 6.87
N GLY A 190 -22.51 6.55 7.91
CA GLY A 190 -23.71 6.41 8.73
C GLY A 190 -23.76 5.08 9.50
N TYR A 191 -22.62 4.39 9.64
CA TYR A 191 -22.52 3.14 10.41
C TYR A 191 -22.54 3.41 11.92
N VAL A 192 -21.95 4.52 12.33
CA VAL A 192 -22.04 5.03 13.70
C VAL A 192 -22.65 6.43 13.71
N ALA A 193 -23.29 6.80 14.82
CA ALA A 193 -23.90 8.13 14.99
C ALA A 193 -22.84 9.24 15.00
N SER A 194 -23.27 10.48 14.78
CA SER A 194 -22.41 11.65 14.94
C SER A 194 -21.83 11.70 16.36
N GLY A 195 -20.53 11.98 16.47
CA GLY A 195 -19.79 11.96 17.74
C GLY A 195 -19.46 10.57 18.30
N ALA A 196 -19.97 9.48 17.71
CA ALA A 196 -19.62 8.12 18.12
C ALA A 196 -18.28 7.66 17.53
N THR A 197 -17.66 6.70 18.20
CA THR A 197 -16.38 6.10 17.82
C THR A 197 -16.57 4.81 17.04
N PHE A 198 -15.67 4.54 16.10
CA PHE A 198 -15.50 3.22 15.49
C PHE A 198 -14.05 2.77 15.70
N ASP A 199 -13.87 1.87 16.67
CA ASP A 199 -12.56 1.27 16.95
C ASP A 199 -12.33 0.07 16.02
N PRO A 200 -11.42 0.17 15.02
CA PRO A 200 -11.17 -0.91 14.07
C PRO A 200 -10.48 -2.12 14.72
N TYR A 201 -10.00 -1.99 15.97
CA TYR A 201 -9.28 -3.03 16.69
C TYR A 201 -10.13 -3.75 17.75
N ALA A 202 -11.42 -3.41 17.85
CA ALA A 202 -12.31 -3.91 18.89
C ALA A 202 -12.75 -5.36 18.70
N SER A 203 -12.91 -5.83 17.47
CA SER A 203 -13.47 -7.15 17.16
C SER A 203 -13.07 -7.62 15.77
N ASP A 204 -13.30 -8.90 15.47
CA ASP A 204 -13.12 -9.44 14.11
C ASP A 204 -13.93 -8.66 13.07
N LEU A 205 -15.17 -8.28 13.39
CA LEU A 205 -16.04 -7.51 12.49
C LEU A 205 -15.50 -6.10 12.22
N ASN A 206 -15.12 -5.38 13.27
CA ASN A 206 -14.60 -4.02 13.11
C ASN A 206 -13.29 -4.03 12.32
N PHE A 207 -12.43 -5.01 12.56
CA PHE A 207 -11.21 -5.20 11.78
C PHE A 207 -11.53 -5.45 10.30
N LEU A 208 -12.47 -6.34 9.99
CA LEU A 208 -12.83 -6.64 8.60
C LEU A 208 -13.47 -5.44 7.88
N LEU A 209 -14.33 -4.68 8.55
CA LEU A 209 -14.92 -3.45 7.99
C LEU A 209 -13.85 -2.36 7.76
N ALA A 210 -12.89 -2.23 8.67
CA ALA A 210 -11.75 -1.33 8.49
C ALA A 210 -10.83 -1.78 7.34
N ALA A 211 -10.52 -3.07 7.26
CA ALA A 211 -9.71 -3.66 6.20
C ALA A 211 -10.38 -3.53 4.82
N PHE A 212 -11.71 -3.64 4.76
CA PHE A 212 -12.51 -3.44 3.55
C PHE A 212 -12.31 -2.04 2.95
N ILE A 213 -12.14 -1.00 3.76
CA ILE A 213 -11.83 0.36 3.28
C ILE A 213 -10.58 0.33 2.41
N PHE A 214 -9.50 -0.26 2.94
CA PHE A 214 -8.20 -0.20 2.28
C PHE A 214 -8.05 -1.17 1.13
N LYS A 215 -8.52 -2.41 1.26
CA LYS A 215 -8.27 -3.44 0.25
C LYS A 215 -9.01 -3.19 -1.06
N ASP A 216 -10.24 -2.69 -1.00
CA ASP A 216 -10.95 -2.28 -2.21
C ASP A 216 -10.26 -1.12 -2.93
N VAL A 217 -9.85 -0.11 -2.14
CA VAL A 217 -9.13 1.05 -2.68
C VAL A 217 -7.80 0.61 -3.27
N ALA A 218 -7.08 -0.31 -2.63
CA ALA A 218 -5.81 -0.84 -3.14
C ALA A 218 -5.98 -1.48 -4.53
N VAL A 219 -6.98 -2.35 -4.74
CA VAL A 219 -7.22 -2.99 -6.05
C VAL A 219 -7.42 -1.95 -7.15
N THR A 220 -8.34 -1.00 -6.91
CA THR A 220 -8.68 0.04 -7.90
C THR A 220 -7.55 1.05 -8.12
N ALA A 221 -6.76 1.33 -7.07
CA ALA A 221 -5.59 2.20 -7.12
C ALA A 221 -4.43 1.57 -7.90
N TYR A 222 -4.09 0.30 -7.64
CA TYR A 222 -3.05 -0.40 -8.41
C TYR A 222 -3.44 -0.57 -9.87
N LYS A 223 -4.74 -0.77 -10.18
CA LYS A 223 -5.22 -0.75 -11.57
C LYS A 223 -5.01 0.63 -12.22
N GLY A 224 -5.24 1.71 -11.48
CA GLY A 224 -4.97 3.07 -11.93
C GLY A 224 -3.48 3.36 -12.12
N VAL A 225 -2.62 2.91 -11.20
CA VAL A 225 -1.17 3.02 -11.34
C VAL A 225 -0.69 2.27 -12.58
N ALA A 226 -1.21 1.08 -12.85
CA ALA A 226 -0.83 0.28 -14.02
C ALA A 226 -1.06 1.02 -15.36
N THR A 227 -2.05 1.91 -15.46
CA THR A 227 -2.29 2.68 -16.70
C THR A 227 -1.28 3.80 -16.93
N LEU A 228 -0.49 4.15 -15.91
CA LEU A 228 0.55 5.18 -15.98
C LEU A 228 1.94 4.61 -16.29
N LEU A 229 2.08 3.27 -16.24
CA LEU A 229 3.37 2.60 -16.40
C LEU A 229 3.70 2.31 -17.86
N SER A 230 4.91 2.70 -18.28
CA SER A 230 5.44 2.40 -19.60
C SER A 230 6.38 1.19 -19.65
N SER A 231 7.00 0.85 -18.52
CA SER A 231 7.94 -0.28 -18.42
C SER A 231 7.19 -1.59 -18.23
N THR A 232 7.36 -2.55 -19.14
CA THR A 232 6.72 -3.88 -19.08
C THR A 232 7.13 -4.65 -17.82
N LEU A 233 8.39 -4.50 -17.38
CA LEU A 233 8.87 -5.11 -16.13
C LEU A 233 8.17 -4.52 -14.90
N THR A 234 7.98 -3.19 -14.88
CA THR A 234 7.29 -2.52 -13.76
C THR A 234 5.80 -2.85 -13.79
N LEU A 235 5.21 -2.93 -14.99
CA LEU A 235 3.83 -3.33 -15.19
C LEU A 235 3.57 -4.77 -14.72
N ASP A 236 4.45 -5.72 -15.05
CA ASP A 236 4.36 -7.11 -14.58
C ASP A 236 4.38 -7.18 -13.05
N ALA A 237 5.32 -6.46 -12.43
CA ALA A 237 5.40 -6.43 -10.97
C ALA A 237 4.16 -5.79 -10.32
N VAL A 238 3.67 -4.67 -10.86
CA VAL A 238 2.44 -4.03 -10.38
C VAL A 238 1.20 -4.89 -10.63
N ALA A 239 1.14 -5.65 -11.72
CA ALA A 239 0.09 -6.62 -11.97
C ALA A 239 0.10 -7.74 -10.91
N GLY A 240 1.29 -8.18 -10.48
CA GLY A 240 1.45 -9.09 -9.34
C GLY A 240 0.89 -8.51 -8.04
N LEU A 241 1.26 -7.27 -7.69
CA LEU A 241 0.74 -6.57 -6.51
C LEU A 241 -0.78 -6.42 -6.55
N LEU A 242 -1.32 -5.96 -7.69
CA LEU A 242 -2.76 -5.83 -7.93
C LEU A 242 -3.48 -7.15 -7.69
N THR A 243 -2.93 -8.25 -8.20
CA THR A 243 -3.54 -9.58 -8.08
C THR A 243 -3.56 -10.06 -6.62
N THR A 244 -2.49 -9.87 -5.86
CA THR A 244 -2.46 -10.16 -4.42
C THR A 244 -3.51 -9.34 -3.67
N GLN A 245 -3.59 -8.03 -3.94
CA GLN A 245 -4.60 -7.17 -3.32
C GLN A 245 -6.02 -7.62 -3.67
N ALA A 246 -6.26 -8.11 -4.89
CA ALA A 246 -7.55 -8.64 -5.30
C ALA A 246 -7.93 -9.91 -4.54
N TYR A 247 -6.98 -10.82 -4.27
CA TYR A 247 -7.21 -11.98 -3.41
C TYR A 247 -7.56 -11.57 -1.98
N HIS A 248 -6.83 -10.60 -1.39
CA HIS A 248 -7.13 -10.09 -0.05
C HIS A 248 -8.50 -9.40 0.02
N ALA A 249 -8.84 -8.57 -0.97
CA ALA A 249 -10.15 -7.91 -1.05
C ALA A 249 -11.28 -8.95 -1.16
N ALA A 250 -11.15 -9.93 -2.05
CA ALA A 250 -12.14 -11.01 -2.20
C ALA A 250 -12.29 -11.83 -0.90
N LEU A 251 -11.20 -12.11 -0.19
CA LEU A 251 -11.22 -12.80 1.11
C LEU A 251 -12.03 -12.00 2.15
N ILE A 252 -11.76 -10.70 2.30
CA ILE A 252 -12.48 -9.84 3.25
C ILE A 252 -13.96 -9.74 2.88
N ARG A 253 -14.26 -9.47 1.60
CA ARG A 253 -15.63 -9.35 1.08
C ARG A 253 -16.43 -10.63 1.29
N THR A 254 -15.83 -11.79 0.98
CA THR A 254 -16.48 -13.09 1.18
C THR A 254 -16.69 -13.38 2.67
N THR A 255 -15.72 -13.07 3.52
CA THR A 255 -15.85 -13.26 4.97
C THR A 255 -16.99 -12.42 5.52
N LEU A 256 -17.05 -11.12 5.17
CA LEU A 256 -18.15 -10.23 5.56
C LEU A 256 -19.51 -10.69 5.01
N TYR A 257 -19.53 -11.26 3.79
CA TYR A 257 -20.75 -11.83 3.20
C TYR A 257 -21.27 -13.01 4.02
N THR A 258 -20.39 -13.94 4.39
CA THR A 258 -20.76 -15.08 5.25
C THR A 258 -21.22 -14.66 6.65
N MET A 259 -20.77 -13.51 7.14
CA MET A 259 -21.20 -12.91 8.40
C MET A 259 -22.52 -12.12 8.28
N GLY A 260 -23.15 -12.08 7.10
CA GLY A 260 -24.41 -11.36 6.86
C GLY A 260 -24.28 -9.83 6.88
N GLN A 261 -23.08 -9.30 6.63
CA GLN A 261 -22.78 -7.86 6.80
C GLN A 261 -23.05 -7.01 5.55
N GLY A 262 -23.98 -7.43 4.69
CA GLY A 262 -24.29 -6.74 3.43
C GLY A 262 -24.61 -5.26 3.62
N THR A 263 -25.45 -4.93 4.62
CA THR A 263 -25.83 -3.54 4.93
C THR A 263 -24.63 -2.70 5.37
N ALA A 264 -23.84 -3.20 6.32
CA ALA A 264 -22.67 -2.46 6.84
C ALA A 264 -21.63 -2.23 5.73
N VAL A 265 -21.38 -3.23 4.89
CA VAL A 265 -20.45 -3.10 3.79
C VAL A 265 -20.97 -2.13 2.71
N GLY A 266 -22.28 -2.15 2.44
CA GLY A 266 -22.93 -1.15 1.58
C GLY A 266 -22.78 0.29 2.11
N GLN A 267 -22.89 0.48 3.42
CA GLN A 267 -22.66 1.79 4.05
C GLN A 267 -21.22 2.27 3.83
N PHE A 268 -20.23 1.39 4.03
CA PHE A 268 -18.82 1.74 3.84
C PHE A 268 -18.44 1.94 2.36
N SER A 269 -19.04 1.20 1.42
CA SER A 269 -18.85 1.43 0.00
C SER A 269 -19.41 2.79 -0.41
N ASN A 270 -20.63 3.11 -0.01
CA ASN A 270 -21.27 4.39 -0.35
C ASN A 270 -20.49 5.57 0.25
N ALA A 271 -19.86 5.41 1.42
CA ALA A 271 -19.00 6.44 1.99
C ALA A 271 -17.78 6.74 1.11
N ARG A 272 -17.23 5.73 0.43
CA ARG A 272 -16.12 5.94 -0.52
C ARG A 272 -16.61 6.67 -1.77
N ASP A 273 -17.76 6.30 -2.32
CA ASP A 273 -18.37 7.02 -3.46
C ASP A 273 -18.58 8.51 -3.11
N VAL A 274 -19.06 8.81 -1.88
CA VAL A 274 -19.21 10.20 -1.41
C VAL A 274 -17.89 10.98 -1.46
N PHE A 275 -16.75 10.31 -1.25
CA PHE A 275 -15.44 10.96 -1.34
C PHE A 275 -14.92 11.07 -2.77
N ASP A 276 -15.10 10.06 -3.62
CA ASP A 276 -14.42 10.01 -4.93
C ASP A 276 -15.28 10.36 -6.15
N GLY A 277 -16.57 10.61 -5.96
CA GLY A 277 -17.41 11.39 -6.88
C GLY A 277 -18.74 10.74 -7.24
N SER A 278 -19.40 11.28 -8.26
CA SER A 278 -20.76 10.88 -8.63
C SER A 278 -20.85 9.54 -9.42
N VAL A 279 -19.72 8.97 -9.83
CA VAL A 279 -19.68 7.70 -10.55
C VAL A 279 -19.54 6.58 -9.52
N ASP A 280 -20.55 5.72 -9.42
CA ASP A 280 -20.51 4.51 -8.61
C ASP A 280 -19.40 3.58 -9.14
N ILE A 281 -18.27 3.61 -8.43
CA ILE A 281 -17.12 2.72 -8.63
C ILE A 281 -16.82 1.93 -7.36
N ASP A 282 -17.63 2.09 -6.32
CA ASP A 282 -17.71 1.22 -5.16
C ASP A 282 -19.01 0.46 -5.11
N GLN A 283 -18.89 -0.84 -4.84
CA GLN A 283 -20.07 -1.65 -4.65
C GLN A 283 -19.99 -2.36 -3.31
N GLY A 284 -21.16 -2.54 -2.68
CA GLY A 284 -21.31 -3.44 -1.54
C GLY A 284 -21.12 -4.90 -1.94
N ILE A 285 -21.33 -5.82 -1.00
CA ILE A 285 -21.17 -7.27 -1.20
C ILE A 285 -22.46 -8.02 -1.56
N THR A 286 -23.56 -7.29 -1.72
CA THR A 286 -24.88 -7.81 -2.11
C THR A 286 -25.41 -7.01 -3.27
N GLY A 287 -25.90 -7.68 -4.33
CA GLY A 287 -26.64 -7.05 -5.43
C GLY A 287 -28.09 -6.77 -5.03
N THR A 288 -28.96 -7.77 -5.17
CA THR A 288 -30.39 -7.67 -4.81
C THR A 288 -30.74 -8.50 -3.58
N GLY A 289 -30.08 -8.29 -2.43
CA GLY A 289 -30.35 -8.97 -1.14
C GLY A 289 -30.11 -10.49 -1.07
N THR A 290 -30.25 -11.22 -2.18
CA THR A 290 -30.05 -12.67 -2.34
C THR A 290 -28.92 -13.01 -3.30
N THR A 291 -28.30 -12.01 -3.92
CA THR A 291 -27.26 -12.17 -4.94
C THR A 291 -25.95 -11.62 -4.38
N ALA A 292 -24.89 -12.42 -4.41
CA ALA A 292 -23.57 -11.98 -3.97
C ALA A 292 -22.96 -10.97 -4.95
N ASN A 293 -22.19 -10.02 -4.42
CA ASN A 293 -21.38 -9.06 -5.19
C ASN A 293 -19.94 -9.01 -4.67
N ILE A 294 -19.22 -10.13 -4.84
CA ILE A 294 -17.88 -10.27 -4.25
C ILE A 294 -16.82 -9.44 -4.96
N VAL A 295 -16.92 -9.25 -6.29
CA VAL A 295 -15.95 -8.47 -7.06
C VAL A 295 -16.63 -7.19 -7.54
N PRO A 296 -16.17 -5.99 -7.13
CA PRO A 296 -16.71 -4.74 -7.65
C PRO A 296 -16.18 -4.52 -9.06
N ALA A 297 -16.99 -4.87 -10.07
CA ALA A 297 -16.60 -4.90 -11.46
C ALA A 297 -17.59 -4.19 -12.38
N ASP A 298 -17.07 -3.68 -13.49
CA ASP A 298 -17.87 -3.10 -14.57
C ASP A 298 -18.67 -4.18 -15.32
N ALA A 299 -19.49 -3.74 -16.29
CA ALA A 299 -20.32 -4.64 -17.11
C ALA A 299 -19.51 -5.64 -17.95
N GLN A 300 -18.19 -5.46 -18.07
CA GLN A 300 -17.28 -6.40 -18.75
C GLN A 300 -16.56 -7.33 -17.76
N GLY A 301 -16.90 -7.29 -16.47
CA GLY A 301 -16.27 -8.12 -15.43
C GLY A 301 -14.86 -7.65 -15.04
N ARG A 302 -14.51 -6.39 -15.34
CA ARG A 302 -13.21 -5.82 -14.96
C ARG A 302 -13.37 -5.02 -13.68
N VAL A 303 -12.49 -5.22 -12.70
CA VAL A 303 -12.48 -4.40 -11.47
C VAL A 303 -12.42 -2.91 -11.83
N TYR A 304 -13.08 -2.04 -11.06
CA TYR A 304 -13.06 -0.61 -11.33
C TYR A 304 -11.65 0.01 -11.24
N THR A 305 -11.50 1.21 -11.78
CA THR A 305 -10.24 1.96 -11.73
C THR A 305 -10.48 3.29 -11.02
N ARG A 306 -9.59 3.64 -10.08
CA ARG A 306 -9.53 5.00 -9.53
C ARG A 306 -8.38 5.78 -10.14
N THR A 307 -8.61 7.06 -10.38
CA THR A 307 -7.52 8.01 -10.63
C THR A 307 -6.75 8.29 -9.35
N ALA A 308 -5.50 8.75 -9.47
CA ALA A 308 -4.71 9.14 -8.31
C ALA A 308 -5.42 10.14 -7.38
N GLY A 309 -6.13 11.12 -7.97
CA GLY A 309 -6.91 12.10 -7.22
C GLY A 309 -8.02 11.44 -6.39
N GLN A 310 -8.78 10.52 -6.99
CA GLN A 310 -9.85 9.77 -6.31
C GLN A 310 -9.33 8.89 -5.18
N VAL A 311 -8.19 8.22 -5.37
CA VAL A 311 -7.54 7.46 -4.28
C VAL A 311 -7.20 8.39 -3.12
N LEU A 312 -6.68 9.59 -3.40
CA LEU A 312 -6.39 10.60 -2.39
C LEU A 312 -7.65 11.19 -1.75
N ASN A 313 -8.78 11.32 -2.47
CA ASN A 313 -10.04 11.75 -1.87
C ASN A 313 -10.49 10.78 -0.76
N VAL A 314 -10.42 9.47 -1.01
CA VAL A 314 -10.74 8.45 0.01
C VAL A 314 -9.72 8.49 1.16
N ALA A 315 -8.43 8.63 0.85
CA ALA A 315 -7.37 8.73 1.86
C ALA A 315 -7.56 9.93 2.79
N TYR A 316 -7.87 11.09 2.20
CA TYR A 316 -8.10 12.35 2.90
C TYR A 316 -9.51 12.48 3.48
N GLN A 317 -10.41 11.56 3.13
CA GLN A 317 -11.82 11.55 3.52
C GLN A 317 -12.51 12.87 3.18
N ASN A 318 -12.27 13.35 1.96
CA ASN A 318 -12.76 14.64 1.48
C ASN A 318 -12.97 14.59 -0.03
N SER A 319 -14.13 15.05 -0.51
CA SER A 319 -14.46 15.11 -1.92
C SER A 319 -13.95 16.36 -2.64
N ALA A 320 -13.56 17.40 -1.91
CA ALA A 320 -12.91 18.56 -2.50
C ALA A 320 -11.44 18.26 -2.87
N ALA A 321 -10.87 19.09 -3.73
CA ALA A 321 -9.44 19.09 -4.01
C ALA A 321 -8.68 19.61 -2.78
N VAL A 322 -8.04 18.70 -2.05
CA VAL A 322 -7.27 18.98 -0.83
C VAL A 322 -5.92 18.27 -0.88
N THR A 323 -5.00 18.67 -0.02
CA THR A 323 -3.63 18.12 0.03
C THR A 323 -3.38 17.23 1.25
N SER A 324 -4.34 17.12 2.16
CA SER A 324 -4.21 16.36 3.42
C SER A 324 -5.56 16.10 4.06
N GLY A 325 -5.62 15.10 4.95
CA GLY A 325 -6.80 14.79 5.76
C GLY A 325 -6.89 13.30 6.11
N GLY A 326 -7.95 12.92 6.82
CA GLY A 326 -8.30 11.50 7.03
C GLY A 326 -7.13 10.66 7.54
N PHE A 327 -6.81 9.61 6.79
CA PHE A 327 -5.74 8.65 7.08
C PHE A 327 -4.33 9.23 6.88
N LEU A 328 -4.21 10.35 6.17
CA LEU A 328 -2.97 11.06 5.85
C LEU A 328 -3.08 12.52 6.33
N PRO A 329 -3.08 12.77 7.66
CA PRO A 329 -3.39 14.08 8.25
C PRO A 329 -2.48 15.22 7.77
N ASN A 330 -1.23 14.91 7.40
CA ASN A 330 -0.27 15.90 6.87
C ASN A 330 -0.03 15.74 5.36
N GLY A 331 -0.87 14.96 4.67
CA GLY A 331 -0.75 14.67 3.24
C GLY A 331 0.19 13.52 2.90
N ALA A 332 0.10 13.06 1.65
CA ALA A 332 1.05 12.12 1.06
C ALA A 332 2.40 12.80 0.76
N ASN A 333 3.50 12.05 0.88
CA ASN A 333 4.81 12.47 0.38
C ASN A 333 4.93 12.21 -1.13
N GLY A 334 5.75 13.01 -1.82
CA GLY A 334 5.96 12.91 -3.27
C GLY A 334 5.22 13.99 -4.07
N ASN A 335 5.19 13.84 -5.40
CA ASN A 335 4.63 14.86 -6.30
C ASN A 335 3.11 14.76 -6.46
N ILE A 336 2.56 13.54 -6.39
CA ILE A 336 1.11 13.30 -6.47
C ILE A 336 0.53 13.32 -5.06
N LYS A 337 0.02 14.48 -4.64
CA LYS A 337 -0.48 14.71 -3.26
C LYS A 337 -1.78 15.49 -3.15
N THR A 338 -2.34 15.96 -4.26
CA THR A 338 -3.62 16.69 -4.28
C THR A 338 -4.73 15.77 -4.74
N SER A 339 -5.82 15.67 -3.98
CA SER A 339 -7.02 14.92 -4.36
C SER A 339 -7.80 15.61 -5.48
N ALA A 340 -8.74 14.89 -6.10
CA ALA A 340 -9.58 15.46 -7.15
C ALA A 340 -10.66 16.37 -6.55
N ALA A 341 -11.22 17.25 -7.38
CA ALA A 341 -12.49 17.93 -7.10
C ALA A 341 -13.65 17.00 -7.49
N SER A 342 -14.00 16.09 -6.59
CA SER A 342 -15.04 15.07 -6.74
C SER A 342 -16.40 15.51 -6.19
N ASN A 343 -16.48 16.73 -5.64
CA ASN A 343 -17.72 17.38 -5.25
C ASN A 343 -18.50 17.82 -6.51
N ALA A 344 -19.31 16.91 -7.06
CA ALA A 344 -20.29 17.18 -8.11
C ALA A 344 -21.71 16.96 -7.58
#